data_AF-A0A1V6IBX6-F1
#
_entry.id   AF-A0A1V6IBX6-F1
#
_cell.length_a   1.000
_cell.length_b   1.000
_cell.length_c   1.000
_cell.angle_alpha   90.00
_cell.angle_beta   90.00
_cell.angle_gamma   90.00
#
_symmetry.space_group_name_H-M   'P 1'
#
loop_
_entity.id
_entity.type
_entity.pdbx_description
1 polymer ?
#
loop_
_entity_poly.entity_id
_entity_poly.type
_entity_poly.pdbx_seq_one_letter_code
_entity_poly.pdbx_strand_id
1 'polypeptide(L)' 'MIYISDTKPPGPALNRYKGIITEILPVNSTVRVRVAIGSNNMLTELQKSTFDEMNLGVGKEVYVIVKLRRLRYVEP' A
#
# COMPACT_ATOMS: atom_id res chain seq x y z
N MET A 1 8.55 -1.92 -5.11
CA MET A 1 7.29 -1.28 -5.55
C MET A 1 6.16 -1.96 -4.80
N ILE A 2 5.46 -1.17 -4.00
CA ILE A 2 4.34 -1.57 -3.16
C ILE A 2 3.08 -1.07 -3.86
N TYR A 3 2.01 -1.86 -3.85
CA TYR A 3 0.70 -1.48 -4.37
C TYR A 3 -0.34 -1.67 -3.29
N ILE A 4 -1.41 -0.88 -3.35
CA ILE A 4 -2.57 -1.03 -2.49
C ILE A 4 -3.82 -1.25 -3.34
N SER A 5 -4.80 -1.96 -2.78
CA SER A 5 -6.13 -2.15 -3.36
C SER A 5 -7.17 -2.20 -2.25
N ASP A 6 -8.32 -1.59 -2.49
CA ASP A 6 -9.50 -1.64 -1.63
C ASP A 6 -10.38 -2.88 -1.87
N THR A 7 -10.02 -3.70 -2.87
CA THR A 7 -10.66 -4.98 -3.19
C THR A 7 -9.63 -6.11 -3.18
N LYS A 8 -10.08 -7.35 -3.00
CA LYS A 8 -9.18 -8.51 -2.94
C LYS A 8 -8.54 -8.73 -4.32
N PRO A 9 -7.22 -8.57 -4.46
CA PRO A 9 -6.58 -8.78 -5.76
C PRO A 9 -6.53 -10.27 -6.11
N PRO A 10 -6.55 -10.65 -7.42
CA PRO A 10 -6.49 -12.05 -7.87
C PRO A 10 -5.06 -12.63 -7.84
N GLY A 11 -4.87 -13.88 -7.42
CA GLY A 11 -3.56 -14.57 -7.40
C GLY A 11 -3.08 -15.00 -6.00
N PRO A 12 -1.85 -15.55 -5.89
CA PRO A 12 -1.35 -16.22 -4.67
C PRO A 12 -1.03 -15.25 -3.53
N ALA A 13 -1.13 -15.74 -2.29
CA ALA A 13 -1.05 -14.93 -1.07
C ALA A 13 0.39 -14.53 -0.64
N LEU A 14 1.43 -15.16 -1.19
CA LEU A 14 2.82 -15.07 -0.71
C LEU A 14 3.32 -13.63 -0.47
N ASN A 15 2.94 -12.69 -1.33
CA ASN A 15 3.39 -11.30 -1.29
C ASN A 15 2.24 -10.31 -1.08
N ARG A 16 1.14 -10.79 -0.50
CA ARG A 16 -0.09 -10.04 -0.28
C ARG A 16 -0.42 -10.03 1.20
N TYR A 17 -0.60 -8.83 1.72
CA TYR A 17 -0.85 -8.59 3.12
C TYR A 17 -2.13 -7.78 3.26
N LYS A 18 -2.71 -7.81 4.46
CA LYS A 18 -3.72 -6.84 4.87
C LYS A 18 -3.06 -5.81 5.76
N GLY A 19 -3.50 -4.56 5.67
CA GLY A 19 -3.02 -3.50 6.52
C GLY A 19 -4.05 -2.40 6.68
N ILE A 20 -3.84 -1.54 7.67
CA ILE A 20 -4.71 -0.41 7.97
C ILE A 20 -4.05 0.87 7.49
N ILE A 21 -4.77 1.70 6.72
CA ILE A 21 -4.26 3.02 6.35
C ILE A 21 -4.16 3.89 7.60
N THR A 22 -2.98 4.41 7.87
CA THR A 22 -2.73 5.28 9.03
C THR A 22 -2.60 6.76 8.65
N GLU A 23 -2.23 7.05 7.41
CA GLU A 23 -2.02 8.42 6.93
C GLU A 23 -2.22 8.51 5.41
N ILE A 24 -2.78 9.62 4.95
CA ILE A 24 -2.94 9.97 3.54
C ILE A 24 -2.43 11.39 3.35
N LEU A 25 -1.41 11.54 2.50
CA LEU A 25 -0.73 12.80 2.23
C LEU A 25 -0.79 13.10 0.74
N PRO A 26 -1.63 14.04 0.29
CA PRO A 26 -1.58 14.55 -1.08
C PRO A 26 -0.25 15.28 -1.33
N VAL A 27 0.44 14.94 -2.42
CA VAL A 27 1.71 15.57 -2.82
C VAL A 27 1.69 15.81 -4.33
N ASN A 28 1.44 17.05 -4.75
CA ASN A 28 1.30 17.42 -6.17
C ASN A 28 0.26 16.53 -6.89
N SER A 29 0.68 15.77 -7.90
CA SER A 29 -0.17 14.85 -8.68
C SER A 29 -0.21 13.42 -8.12
N THR A 30 0.42 13.17 -6.96
CA THR A 30 0.41 11.88 -6.29
C THR A 30 -0.20 11.97 -4.90
N VAL A 31 -0.54 10.81 -4.36
CA VAL A 31 -0.99 10.65 -2.98
C VAL A 31 -0.07 9.62 -2.34
N ARG A 32 0.54 10.00 -1.22
CA ARG A 32 1.31 9.08 -0.38
C ARG A 32 0.39 8.49 0.67
N VAL A 33 0.46 7.19 0.85
CA VAL A 33 -0.38 6.45 1.80
C VAL A 33 0.52 5.63 2.71
N ARG A 34 0.38 5.84 4.02
CA ARG A 34 1.01 4.97 5.02
C ARG A 34 0.05 3.87 5.42
N VAL A 35 0.56 2.65 5.50
CA VAL A 35 -0.20 1.46 5.86
C VAL A 35 0.55 0.69 6.94
N ALA A 36 -0.12 0.42 8.05
CA ALA A 36 0.38 -0.47 9.09
C ALA A 36 0.08 -1.92 8.73
N ILE A 37 1.11 -2.79 8.79
CA ILE A 37 1.03 -4.23 8.50
C ILE A 37 1.75 -4.97 9.63
N GLY A 38 1.00 -5.56 10.55
CA GLY A 38 1.58 -6.12 11.77
C GLY A 38 2.33 -5.04 12.56
N SER A 39 3.60 -5.28 12.89
CA SER A 39 4.48 -4.33 13.57
C SER A 39 5.20 -3.36 12.62
N ASN A 40 4.99 -3.48 11.30
CA ASN A 40 5.70 -2.70 10.30
C ASN A 40 4.82 -1.59 9.74
N ASN A 41 5.45 -0.48 9.33
CA ASN A 41 4.80 0.58 8.58
C ASN A 41 5.35 0.62 7.15
N MET A 42 4.45 0.59 6.17
CA MET A 42 4.79 0.74 4.76
C MET A 42 4.35 2.11 4.25
N LEU A 43 5.16 2.69 3.37
CA LEU A 43 4.82 3.88 2.61
C LEU A 43 4.68 3.50 1.14
N THR A 44 3.56 3.88 0.52
CA THR A 44 3.35 3.75 -0.91
C THR A 44 2.93 5.08 -1.51
N GLU A 45 3.13 5.23 -2.81
CA GLU A 45 2.75 6.41 -3.57
C GLU A 45 1.98 5.95 -4.81
N LEU A 46 0.88 6.64 -5.12
CA LEU A 46 0.04 6.39 -6.29
C LEU A 46 -0.38 7.71 -6.92
N GLN A 47 -0.73 7.66 -8.22
CA GLN A 47 -1.28 8.83 -8.91
C GLN A 47 -2.60 9.25 -8.25
N LYS A 48 -2.86 10.55 -8.21
CA LYS A 48 -4.10 11.09 -7.63
C LYS A 48 -5.34 10.50 -8.29
N SER A 49 -5.36 10.33 -9.61
CA SER A 49 -6.47 9.69 -10.33
C SER A 49 -6.75 8.28 -9.83
N THR A 50 -5.71 7.45 -9.68
CA THR A 50 -5.85 6.09 -9.15
C THR A 50 -6.32 6.07 -7.69
N PHE A 51 -5.91 7.05 -6.89
CA PHE A 51 -6.40 7.21 -5.52
C PHE A 51 -7.89 7.56 -5.51
N ASP A 52 -8.30 8.54 -6.32
CA ASP A 52 -9.67 9.05 -6.39
C ASP A 52 -10.67 8.00 -6.92
N GLU A 53 -10.20 7.01 -7.70
CA GLU A 53 -10.99 5.86 -8.19
C GLU A 53 -11.21 4.76 -7.13
N MET A 54 -10.39 4.73 -6.07
CA MET A 54 -10.50 3.75 -5.00
C MET A 54 -11.22 4.33 -3.79
N ASN A 55 -11.93 3.48 -3.06
CA ASN A 55 -12.52 3.89 -1.79
C ASN A 55 -11.46 3.79 -0.68
N LEU A 56 -10.50 4.71 -0.60
CA LEU A 56 -9.45 4.72 0.43
C LEU A 56 -9.74 5.76 1.52
N GLY A 57 -9.34 5.46 2.76
CA GLY A 57 -9.51 6.37 3.89
C GLY A 57 -8.67 5.94 5.08
N VAL A 58 -8.30 6.88 5.95
CA VAL A 58 -7.61 6.57 7.21
C VAL A 58 -8.49 5.65 8.06
N GLY A 59 -7.91 4.61 8.65
CA GLY A 59 -8.60 3.56 9.39
C GLY A 59 -9.13 2.42 8.52
N LYS A 60 -9.09 2.51 7.19
CA LYS A 60 -9.59 1.46 6.31
C LYS A 60 -8.60 0.30 6.17
N GLU A 61 -9.12 -0.94 6.22
CA GLU A 61 -8.36 -2.14 5.84
C GLU A 61 -8.20 -2.22 4.32
N VAL A 62 -6.96 -2.45 3.86
CA VAL A 62 -6.60 -2.57 2.45
C VAL A 62 -5.70 -3.76 2.21
N TYR A 63 -5.67 -4.23 0.96
CA TYR A 63 -4.73 -5.23 0.49
C TYR A 63 -3.44 -4.55 0.04
N VAL A 64 -2.30 -4.99 0.56
CA VAL A 64 -0.97 -4.51 0.19
C VAL A 64 -0.24 -5.59 -0.60
N ILE A 65 0.23 -5.27 -1.80
CA ILE A 65 1.00 -6.18 -2.65
C ILE A 65 2.45 -5.69 -2.76
N VAL A 66 3.39 -6.53 -2.35
CA VAL A 66 4.83 -6.22 -2.41
C VAL A 66 5.46 -6.95 -3.60
N LYS A 67 6.04 -6.22 -4.56
CA LYS A 67 6.79 -6.87 -5.66
C LYS A 67 8.15 -7.38 -5.18
N LEU A 68 8.26 -8.71 -5.04
CA LEU A 68 9.45 -9.40 -4.52
C LEU A 68 10.74 -9.11 -5.31
N ARG A 69 10.66 -9.05 -6.65
CA ARG A 69 11.82 -8.83 -7.55
C ARG A 69 12.60 -7.53 -7.32
N ARG A 70 12.10 -6.61 -6.50
CA ARG A 70 12.75 -5.32 -6.20
C ARG A 70 13.12 -5.18 -4.72
N LEU A 71 12.97 -6.24 -3.94
CA LEU A 71 13.44 -6.26 -2.57
C LEU A 71 14.97 -6.31 -2.57
N ARG A 72 15.56 -5.52 -1.68
CA ARG A 72 16.99 -5.57 -1.39
C ARG A 72 17.12 -6.03 0.06
N TYR A 73 17.89 -7.09 0.25
CA TYR A 73 18.34 -7.47 1.57
C TYR A 73 19.52 -6.59 1.95
N VAL A 74 19.53 -6.12 3.20
CA VAL A 74 20.60 -5.31 3.78
C VAL A 74 20.90 -5.93 5.13
N GLU A 75 22.16 -6.27 5.39
CA GLU A 75 22.58 -6.74 6.72
C GLU A 75 22.52 -5.58 7.72
N PRO A 76 22.18 -5.86 9.00
CA PRO A 76 22.10 -4.83 10.05
C PRO A 76 23.40 -4.04 10.24
#